data_AF-A0A7W5XTF1-F1
#
_entry.id   AF-A0A7W5XTF1-F1
#
_cell.length_a   1.000
_cell.length_b   1.000
_cell.length_c   1.000
_cell.angle_alpha   90.00
_cell.angle_beta   90.00
_cell.angle_gamma   90.00
#
_symmetry.space_group_name_H-M   'P 1'
#
loop_
_entity.id
_entity.type
_entity.pdbx_description
1 polymer ?
#
loop_
_entity_poly.entity_id
_entity_poly.type
_entity_poly.pdbx_seq_one_letter_code
_entity_poly.pdbx_strand_id
1 'polypeptide(L)' 'MGRRGTVLLTKRIVDAARPDHERYHVWDSELSGFGLRIAPTGVKIFIGDARLTVAEALG' A
#
# COMPACT_ATOMS: atom_id res chain seq x y z
N MET A 1 1.54 16.49 8.65
CA MET A 1 1.51 15.03 8.44
C MET A 1 2.61 14.69 7.44
N GLY A 2 3.76 14.21 7.88
CA GLY A 2 4.93 14.02 7.01
C GLY A 2 4.58 13.06 5.86
N ARG A 3 4.85 13.48 4.62
CA ARG A 3 4.86 12.57 3.47
C ARG A 3 5.85 11.45 3.82
N ARG A 4 5.36 10.28 4.21
CA ARG A 4 6.16 9.05 4.13
C ARG A 4 6.55 8.95 2.66
N GLY A 5 7.85 8.94 2.36
CA GLY A 5 8.32 8.90 0.99
C GLY A 5 7.63 7.77 0.24
N THR A 6 6.91 8.12 -0.83
CA THR A 6 6.33 7.13 -1.75
C THR A 6 7.39 6.73 -2.77
N VAL A 7 7.27 5.55 -3.35
CA VAL A 7 8.20 5.03 -4.36
C VAL A 7 7.41 4.52 -5.55
N LEU A 8 8.01 4.49 -6.75
CA LEU A 8 7.41 3.75 -7.86
C LEU A 8 7.44 2.24 -7.53
N LEU A 9 6.29 1.63 -7.27
CA LEU A 9 6.20 0.25 -6.79
C LEU A 9 6.33 -0.73 -7.95
N THR A 10 7.56 -0.93 -8.40
CA THR A 10 7.88 -1.92 -9.43
C THR A 10 8.02 -3.33 -8.85
N LYS A 11 7.95 -4.36 -9.69
CA LYS A 11 8.30 -5.74 -9.30
C LYS A 11 9.66 -5.83 -8.61
N ARG A 12 10.66 -5.04 -9.04
CA ARG A 12 11.98 -5.00 -8.41
C ARG A 12 11.90 -4.56 -6.94
N ILE A 13 11.12 -3.53 -6.65
CA ILE A 13 10.90 -3.06 -5.28
C ILE A 13 10.13 -4.11 -4.47
N VAL A 14 9.10 -4.72 -5.06
CA VAL A 14 8.33 -5.80 -4.42
C VAL A 14 9.24 -6.96 -4.05
N ASP A 15 10.09 -7.42 -4.96
CA ASP A 15 11.00 -8.55 -4.74
C ASP A 15 12.06 -8.20 -3.69
N ALA A 16 12.59 -6.98 -3.70
CA ALA A 16 13.60 -6.49 -2.76
C ALA A 16 13.08 -6.25 -1.33
N ALA A 17 11.77 -6.01 -1.16
CA ALA A 17 11.17 -5.77 0.16
C ALA A 17 11.38 -6.97 1.10
N ARG A 18 11.88 -6.72 2.31
CA ARG A 18 12.17 -7.75 3.32
C ARG A 18 11.25 -7.57 4.53
N PRO A 19 10.78 -8.65 5.17
CA PRO A 19 10.09 -8.52 6.46
C PRO A 19 10.92 -7.76 7.49
N ASP A 20 10.23 -7.01 8.33
CA ASP A 20 10.78 -6.32 9.50
C ASP A 20 10.13 -6.87 10.78
N HIS A 21 10.59 -6.43 11.95
CA HIS A 21 10.04 -6.80 13.26
C HIS A 21 8.53 -6.50 13.37
N GLU A 22 8.07 -5.46 12.68
CA GLU A 22 6.68 -5.07 12.58
C GLU A 22 6.20 -5.03 11.13
N ARG A 23 4.87 -5.09 10.95
CA ARG A 23 4.26 -4.91 9.63
C ARG A 23 4.48 -3.48 9.13
N TYR A 24 4.78 -3.34 7.85
CA TYR A 24 4.93 -2.03 7.23
C TYR A 24 4.35 -2.00 5.81
N HIS A 25 4.25 -0.78 5.28
CA HIS A 25 3.69 -0.51 3.96
C HIS A 25 4.71 0.22 3.08
N VAL A 26 4.78 -0.17 1.82
CA VAL A 26 5.44 0.58 0.74
C VAL A 26 4.35 1.12 -0.18
N TRP A 27 4.17 2.43 -0.21
CA TRP A 27 3.13 3.09 -1.01
C TRP A 27 3.67 3.48 -2.39
N ASP A 28 2.84 3.25 -3.41
CA ASP A 28 3.15 3.66 -4.78
C ASP A 28 3.10 5.19 -4.92
N SER A 29 4.01 5.77 -5.71
CA SER A 29 4.10 7.21 -5.92
C SER A 29 3.17 7.74 -7.01
N GLU A 30 2.75 6.89 -7.95
CA GLU A 30 1.92 7.24 -9.11
C GLU A 30 0.44 6.87 -8.90
N LEU A 31 0.17 5.77 -8.18
CA LEU A 31 -1.18 5.29 -7.88
C LEU A 31 -1.52 5.51 -6.40
N SER A 32 -2.17 6.64 -6.13
CA SER A 32 -2.61 7.00 -4.78
C SER A 32 -3.51 5.93 -4.16
N GLY A 33 -3.22 5.57 -2.91
CA GLY A 33 -3.95 4.53 -2.19
C GLY A 33 -3.52 3.10 -2.53
N PHE A 34 -2.63 2.88 -3.49
CA PHE A 34 -2.12 1.54 -3.80
C PHE A 34 -0.75 1.29 -3.18
N GLY A 35 -0.53 0.09 -2.64
CA GLY A 35 0.74 -0.26 -2.03
C GLY A 35 0.96 -1.74 -1.77
N LEU A 36 2.12 -2.05 -1.19
CA LEU A 36 2.49 -3.37 -0.72
C LEU A 36 2.54 -3.37 0.80
N ARG A 37 1.85 -4.33 1.43
CA ARG A 37 1.99 -4.65 2.85
C ARG A 37 2.93 -5.83 3.02
N ILE A 38 3.91 -5.68 3.90
CA ILE A 38 4.84 -6.74 4.27
C ILE A 38 4.58 -7.13 5.72
N ALA A 39 4.26 -8.40 5.97
CA ALA A 39 4.14 -8.96 7.31
C ALA A 39 5.50 -9.40 7.86
N PRO A 40 5.70 -9.49 9.20
CA PRO A 40 6.92 -10.04 9.78
C PRO A 40 7.26 -11.46 9.33
N THR A 41 6.25 -12.24 8.91
CA THR A 41 6.43 -13.58 8.34
C THR A 41 7.00 -13.59 6.92
N GLY A 42 7.15 -12.43 6.29
CA GLY A 42 7.58 -12.29 4.89
C GLY A 42 6.45 -12.36 3.87
N VAL A 43 5.20 -12.60 4.31
CA VAL A 43 4.03 -12.55 3.43
C VAL A 43 3.84 -11.13 2.89
N LYS A 44 3.72 -11.03 1.57
CA LYS A 44 3.54 -9.78 0.82
C LYS A 44 2.14 -9.74 0.22
N ILE A 45 1.39 -8.69 0.50
CA ILE A 45 0.00 -8.52 0.05
C ILE A 45 -0.14 -7.14 -0.58
N PHE A 46 -0.66 -7.06 -1.80
CA PHE A 46 -1.05 -5.79 -2.40
C PHE A 46 -2.32 -5.25 -1.73
N ILE A 47 -2.33 -3.96 -1.46
CA ILE A 47 -3.42 -3.28 -0.75
C ILE A 47 -3.88 -2.04 -1.52
N GLY A 48 -5.17 -1.72 -1.36
CA GLY A 48 -5.79 -0.51 -1.85
C GLY A 48 -6.53 0.21 -0.71
N ASP A 49 -6.23 1.49 -0.52
CA ASP A 49 -6.96 2.42 0.34
C ASP A 49 -7.83 3.31 -0.56
N ALA A 50 -9.11 2.97 -0.62
CA ALA A 50 -10.10 3.69 -1.41
C ALA A 50 -11.16 4.26 -0.47
N ARG A 51 -11.54 5.52 -0.72
CA ARG A 51 -12.73 6.09 -0.10
C ARG A 51 -13.94 5.69 -0.93
N LEU A 52 -14.79 4.85 -0.36
CA LEU A 52 -16.08 4.54 -0.94
C LEU A 52 -17.08 5.63 -0.52
N THR A 53 -17.65 6.31 -1.51
CA THR A 53 -18.79 7.21 -1.28
C THR A 53 -20.06 6.41 -1.48
N VAL A 54 -20.93 6.38 -0.47
CA VAL A 54 -22.27 5.82 -0.62
C VAL A 54 -23.16 6.92 -1.21
N ALA A 55 -23.66 6.69 -2.42
CA ALA A 55 -24.72 7.51 -2.98
C ALA A 55 -26.06 6.96 -2.49
N GLU A 56 -26.77 7.72 -1.66
CA GLU A 56 -28.18 7.45 -1.39
C GLU A 56 -28.96 7.71 -2.69
N ALA A 57 -29.57 6.66 -3.24
CA ALA A 57 -30.51 6.83 -4.33
C ALA A 57 -31.72 7.58 -3.78
N LEU A 58 -31.98 8.78 -4.31
CA LEU A 58 -33.20 9.53 -4.00
C LEU A 58 -34.39 8.65 -4.41
N GLY A 59 -35.18 8.26 -3.40
CA GLY A 59 -36.49 7.62 -3.59
C GLY A 59 -37.54 8.62 -4.03
#